data_AF-A0A1H9YR25-F1
#
_entry.id   AF-A0A1H9YR25-F1
#
_cell.length_a   1.000
_cell.length_b   1.000
_cell.length_c   1.000
_cell.angle_alpha   90.00
_cell.angle_beta   90.00
_cell.angle_gamma   90.00
#
_symmetry.space_group_name_H-M   'P 1'
#
loop_
_entity.id
_entity.type
_entity.pdbx_description
1 polymer ?
#
loop_
_entity_poly.entity_id
_entity_poly.type
_entity_poly.pdbx_seq_one_letter_code
_entity_poly.pdbx_strand_id
1 'polypeptide(L)' 'MRYAAYTIEQFCEAYHCPREYYEVLKQQYLAPDEIKLGDQVIIPRRTAEEWEKRMAARQSQPGVVLP' A
#
# COMPACT_ATOMS: atom_id res chain seq x y z
N MET A 1 7.02 7.98 16.74
CA MET A 1 7.05 9.04 15.71
C MET A 1 5.96 8.72 14.69
N ARG A 2 5.04 9.65 14.40
CA ARG A 2 4.01 9.44 13.36
C ARG A 2 4.51 10.08 12.07
N TYR A 3 4.93 9.28 11.10
CA TYR A 3 5.32 9.78 9.78
C TYR A 3 4.06 10.21 9.01
N ALA A 4 4.08 11.42 8.44
CA ALA A 4 2.95 11.94 7.66
C ALA A 4 2.83 11.27 6.28
N ALA A 5 3.94 10.68 5.80
CA ALA A 5 4.03 9.90 4.58
C ALA A 5 5.13 8.84 4.73
N TYR A 6 5.00 7.75 3.98
CA TYR A 6 5.94 6.64 3.90
C TYR A 6 6.62 6.63 2.55
N THR A 7 7.82 6.09 2.42
CA THR A 7 8.33 5.67 1.11
C THR A 7 7.76 4.30 0.76
N ILE A 8 7.96 3.85 -0.48
CA ILE A 8 7.59 2.47 -0.88
C ILE A 8 8.24 1.45 0.08
N GLU A 9 9.52 1.63 0.42
CA GLU A 9 10.24 0.74 1.34
C GLU A 9 9.66 0.77 2.75
N GLN A 10 9.38 1.97 3.30
CA GLN A 10 8.77 2.09 4.63
C GLN A 10 7.35 1.51 4.66
N PHE A 11 6.59 1.66 3.57
CA PHE A 11 5.26 1.07 3.45
C PHE A 11 5.35 -0.46 3.38
N CYS A 12 6.28 -1.01 2.59
CA CYS A 12 6.51 -2.45 2.54
C CYS A 12 6.91 -3.01 3.92
N GLU A 13 7.77 -2.32 4.65
CA GLU A 13 8.18 -2.71 6.01
C GLU A 13 7.02 -2.61 7.02
N ALA A 14 6.28 -1.48 7.02
CA ALA A 14 5.18 -1.24 7.96
C ALA A 14 4.02 -2.23 7.78
N TYR A 15 3.74 -2.64 6.55
CA TYR A 15 2.64 -3.54 6.21
C TYR A 15 3.08 -4.99 6.01
N HIS A 16 4.36 -5.32 6.25
CA HIS A 16 4.97 -6.62 5.91
C HIS A 16 4.58 -7.10 4.50
N CYS A 17 4.56 -6.16 3.57
CA CYS A 17 4.14 -6.36 2.20
C CYS A 17 5.40 -6.53 1.33
N PRO A 18 5.64 -7.71 0.74
CA PRO A 18 6.81 -7.90 -0.09
C PRO A 18 6.72 -7.04 -1.36
N ARG A 19 7.88 -6.60 -1.86
CA ARG A 19 7.98 -5.71 -3.02
C ARG A 19 7.27 -6.25 -4.26
N GLU A 20 7.33 -7.57 -4.49
CA GLU A 20 6.59 -8.23 -5.56
C GLU A 20 5.07 -8.03 -5.44
N TYR A 21 4.53 -8.16 -4.22
CA TYR A 21 3.10 -7.90 -3.99
C TYR A 21 2.76 -6.44 -4.26
N TYR A 22 3.62 -5.51 -3.86
CA TYR A 22 3.45 -4.09 -4.17
C TYR A 22 3.46 -3.81 -5.67
N GLU A 23 4.36 -4.43 -6.44
CA GLU A 23 4.40 -4.29 -7.90
C GLU A 23 3.15 -4.87 -8.57
N VAL A 24 2.66 -6.03 -8.11
CA VAL A 24 1.40 -6.61 -8.58
C VAL A 24 0.23 -5.68 -8.29
N LEU A 25 0.16 -5.11 -7.09
CA LEU A 25 -0.86 -4.13 -6.74
C LEU A 25 -0.79 -2.90 -7.63
N LYS A 26 0.43 -2.42 -7.92
CA LYS A 26 0.65 -1.27 -8.79
C LYS A 26 0.19 -1.55 -10.23
N GLN A 27 0.51 -2.73 -10.77
CA GLN A 27 0.03 -3.16 -12.09
C GLN A 27 -1.49 -3.30 -12.14
N GLN A 28 -2.12 -3.71 -11.05
CA GLN A 28 -3.58 -3.83 -10.95
C GLN A 28 -4.28 -2.50 -10.59
N TYR A 29 -3.54 -1.39 -10.44
CA TYR A 29 -4.07 -0.10 -9.96
C TYR A 29 -4.75 -0.21 -8.58
N LEU A 30 -4.25 -1.14 -7.76
CA LEU A 30 -4.68 -1.43 -6.40
C LEU A 30 -3.68 -1.01 -5.34
N ALA A 31 -2.54 -0.45 -5.73
CA ALA A 31 -1.61 0.17 -4.80
C ALA A 31 -2.23 1.44 -4.18
N PRO A 32 -1.79 1.85 -2.98
CA PRO A 32 -2.16 3.16 -2.45
C PRO A 32 -1.69 4.27 -3.42
N ASP A 33 -2.45 5.37 -3.54
CA ASP A 33 -1.98 6.56 -4.27
C ASP A 33 -0.60 7.01 -3.76
N GLU A 34 0.29 7.15 -4.73
CA GLU A 34 1.65 7.59 -4.53
C GLU A 34 1.74 9.05 -4.99
N ILE A 35 2.37 9.90 -4.18
CA ILE A 35 2.73 11.26 -4.57
C ILE A 35 4.20 11.24 -4.99
N LYS A 36 4.45 11.64 -6.23
CA LYS A 36 5.81 11.88 -6.72
C LYS A 36 6.24 13.28 -6.32
N LEU A 37 7.23 13.36 -5.43
CA LEU A 37 7.81 14.58 -4.90
C LEU A 37 9.24 14.72 -5.45
N GLY A 38 9.33 15.33 -6.64
CA GLY A 38 10.58 15.39 -7.39
C GLY A 38 10.99 14.00 -7.89
N ASP A 39 12.12 13.50 -7.41
CA ASP A 39 12.63 12.16 -7.75
C ASP A 39 12.11 11.06 -6.81
N GLN A 40 11.54 11.45 -5.67
CA GLN A 40 11.09 10.52 -4.64
C GLN A 40 9.60 10.22 -4.77
N VAL A 41 9.23 8.95 -4.57
CA VAL A 41 7.84 8.52 -4.47
C VAL A 41 7.50 8.31 -3.00
N ILE A 42 6.48 9.01 -2.53
CA ILE A 42 5.96 8.90 -1.16
C ILE A 42 4.49 8.49 -1.16
N ILE A 43 4.09 7.73 -0.16
CA ILE A 43 2.75 7.23 0.08
C ILE A 43 2.22 7.96 1.31
N PRO A 44 1.30 8.93 1.16
CA PRO A 44 0.71 9.63 2.29
C PRO A 44 0.02 8.64 3.23
N ARG A 45 0.11 8.90 4.54
CA ARG A 45 -0.53 8.03 5.55
C ARG A 45 -2.03 7.87 5.29
N ARG A 46 -2.71 8.96 4.93
CA ARG A 46 -4.16 8.94 4.64
C ARG A 46 -4.50 7.94 3.55
N THR A 47 -3.72 7.93 2.49
CA THR A 47 -3.89 7.03 1.37
C THR A 47 -3.58 5.58 1.73
N ALA A 48 -2.52 5.34 2.52
CA ALA A 48 -2.21 4.02 3.06
C ALA A 48 -3.37 3.49 3.93
N GLU A 49 -3.95 4.32 4.79
CA GLU A 49 -5.12 3.97 5.62
C GLU A 49 -6.36 3.68 4.76
N GLU A 50 -6.60 4.42 3.68
CA GLU A 50 -7.70 4.14 2.75
C GLU A 50 -7.49 2.86 1.96
N TRP A 51 -6.26 2.61 1.50
CA TRP A 51 -5.88 1.36 0.86
C TRP A 51 -6.08 0.16 1.79
N GLU A 52 -5.64 0.27 3.04
CA GLU A 52 -5.80 -0.78 4.05
C GLU A 52 -7.29 -1.10 4.25
N LYS A 53 -8.14 -0.09 4.37
CA LYS A 53 -9.60 -0.28 4.48
C LYS A 53 -10.18 -0.97 3.25
N ARG A 54 -9.72 -0.63 2.03
CA ARG A 54 -10.16 -1.26 0.79
C ARG A 54 -9.70 -2.72 0.71
N MET A 55 -8.49 -3.03 1.16
CA MET A 55 -7.96 -4.39 1.22
C MET A 55 -8.67 -5.22 2.29
N ALA A 56 -8.90 -4.68 3.47
CA ALA A 56 -9.66 -5.33 4.53
C ALA A 56 -11.11 -5.60 4.11
N ALA A 57 -11.74 -4.66 3.39
CA ALA A 57 -13.08 -4.85 2.83
C ALA A 57 -13.10 -5.94 1.74
N ARG A 58 -12.03 -6.07 0.94
CA ARG A 58 -11.87 -7.15 -0.05
C ARG A 58 -11.58 -8.50 0.60
N GLN A 59 -10.74 -8.56 1.62
CA GLN A 59 -10.48 -9.79 2.37
C GLN A 59 -11.70 -10.24 3.19
N SER A 60 -12.57 -9.32 3.60
CA SER A 60 -13.87 -9.64 4.23
C SER A 60 -14.89 -10.22 3.25
N GLN A 61 -14.58 -10.33 1.95
CA GLN A 61 -15.28 -11.28 1.07
C GLN A 61 -14.60 -12.66 1.23
N PRO A 62 -15.28 -13.65 1.82
CA PRO A 62 -14.72 -14.99 1.98
C PRO A 62 -14.56 -15.64 0.61
N GLY A 63 -13.36 -15.57 0.04
CA GLY A 63 -13.09 -16.13 -1.29
C GLY A 63 -11.67 -15.97 -1.83
N VAL A 64 -10.81 -15.16 -1.22
CA VAL A 64 -9.40 -15.06 -1.63
C VAL A 64 -8.50 -15.37 -0.44
N VAL A 65 -8.18 -16.66 -0.30
CA VAL A 65 -7.00 -17.12 0.41
C VAL A 65 -5.78 -16.66 -0.38
N LEU A 66 -4.94 -15.81 0.22
CA LEU A 66 -3.58 -15.60 -0.27
C LEU A 66 -2.75 -16.82 0.13
N PRO A 67 -1.98 -17.44 -0.80
CA PRO A 67 -1.10 -18.56 -0.50
C PRO A 67 0.04 -18.17 0.46
#